data_AF-A0A372NPC8-F1
#
_entry.id   AF-A0A372NPC8-F1
#
_cell.length_a   1.000
_cell.length_b   1.000
_cell.length_c   1.000
_cell.angle_alpha   90.00
_cell.angle_beta   90.00
_cell.angle_gamma   90.00
#
_symmetry.space_group_name_H-M   'P 1'
#
loop_
_entity.id
_entity.type
_entity.pdbx_description
1 polymer ?
#
loop_
_entity_poly.entity_id
_entity_poly.type
_entity_poly.pdbx_seq_one_letter_code
_entity_poly.pdbx_strand_id
1 'polypeptide(L)' 'MNGLLPTGDALVFEARLILNPALQEEVLLHKQTLALVKQYGREALRKDIEDIHQQLFSHPQHRSFKDSILRFFKH' A
#
# COMPACT_ATOMS: atom_id res chain seq x y z
N MET A 1 11.14 -6.12 3.87
CA MET A 1 11.50 -5.92 5.29
C MET A 1 11.44 -4.43 5.60
N ASN A 2 10.33 -3.94 6.15
CA ASN A 2 10.33 -2.69 6.91
C ASN A 2 9.90 -3.05 8.33
N GLY A 3 10.90 -3.40 9.12
CA GLY A 3 10.87 -3.61 10.56
C GLY A 3 12.32 -3.48 10.95
N LEU A 4 12.68 -2.37 11.60
CA LEU A 4 14.06 -2.07 11.99
C LEU A 4 14.48 -3.15 12.98
N LEU A 5 15.21 -4.16 12.50
CA LEU A 5 15.97 -5.03 13.38
C LEU A 5 16.96 -4.14 14.15
N PRO A 6 17.21 -4.41 15.44
CA PRO A 6 18.37 -3.86 16.12
C PRO A 6 19.62 -4.05 15.24
N THR A 7 20.52 -3.08 15.23
CA THR A 7 21.67 -3.05 14.30
C THR A 7 22.50 -4.33 14.31
N GLY A 8 22.63 -5.00 15.47
CA GLY A 8 23.31 -6.30 15.57
C GLY A 8 22.57 -7.43 14.87
N ASP A 9 21.25 -7.51 14.99
CA ASP A 9 20.43 -8.56 14.37
C ASP A 9 20.37 -8.39 12.86
N ALA A 10 20.37 -7.14 12.37
CA ALA A 10 20.47 -6.84 10.95
C ALA A 10 21.78 -7.37 10.35
N LEU A 11 22.92 -7.12 11.02
CA LEU A 11 24.24 -7.59 10.56
C LEU A 11 24.33 -9.13 10.54
N VAL A 12 23.84 -9.79 11.59
CA VAL A 12 23.80 -11.27 11.63
C VAL A 12 22.93 -11.83 10.52
N PHE A 13 21.79 -11.19 10.25
CA PHE A 13 20.89 -11.60 9.17
C PHE A 13 21.53 -11.40 7.78
N GLU A 14 22.21 -10.29 7.55
CA GLU A 14 22.97 -10.04 6.31
C GLU A 14 24.08 -11.07 6.09
N ALA A 15 24.84 -11.40 7.14
CA ALA A 15 25.85 -12.45 7.07
C ALA A 15 25.22 -13.81 6.72
N ARG A 16 24.08 -14.17 7.33
CA ARG A 16 23.35 -15.41 7.03
C ARG A 16 22.83 -15.43 5.60
N LEU A 17 22.35 -14.30 5.09
CA LEU A 17 21.94 -14.16 3.69
C LEU A 17 23.09 -14.48 2.74
N ILE A 18 24.30 -13.98 3.00
CA ILE A 18 25.47 -14.27 2.16
C ILE A 18 25.83 -15.75 2.18
N LEU A 19 25.78 -16.37 3.37
CA LEU A 19 26.25 -17.74 3.58
C LEU A 19 25.22 -18.82 3.21
N ASN A 20 23.94 -18.48 3.09
CA ASN A 20 22.87 -19.43 2.86
C ASN A 20 22.04 -19.06 1.60
N PRO A 21 22.31 -19.70 0.44
CA PRO A 21 21.57 -19.44 -0.80
C PRO A 21 20.05 -19.71 -0.71
N ALA A 22 19.63 -20.73 0.05
CA ALA A 22 18.21 -21.03 0.22
C ALA A 22 17.48 -19.88 0.96
N LEU A 23 18.15 -19.29 1.96
CA LEU A 23 17.62 -18.11 2.65
C LEU A 23 17.49 -16.90 1.72
N GLN A 24 18.41 -16.73 0.75
CA GLN A 24 18.30 -15.65 -0.25
C GLN A 24 17.05 -15.82 -1.12
N GLU A 25 16.78 -17.05 -1.56
CA GLU A 25 15.61 -17.38 -2.36
C GLU A 25 14.31 -17.12 -1.59
N GLU A 26 14.23 -17.59 -0.33
CA GLU A 26 13.08 -17.32 0.55
C GLU A 26 12.84 -15.83 0.75
N VAL A 27 13.90 -15.06 0.98
CA VAL A 27 13.80 -13.60 1.15
C VAL A 27 13.38 -12.90 -0.13
N LEU A 28 13.83 -13.36 -1.30
CA LEU A 28 13.41 -12.85 -2.59
C LEU A 28 11.91 -13.09 -2.81
N LEU A 29 11.47 -14.34 -2.61
CA LEU A 29 10.05 -14.72 -2.71
C LEU A 29 9.20 -13.89 -1.75
N HIS A 30 9.62 -13.75 -0.49
CA HIS A 30 8.91 -12.95 0.49
C HIS A 30 8.79 -11.47 0.05
N LYS A 31 9.85 -10.88 -0.50
CA LYS A 31 9.82 -9.51 -1.03
C LYS A 31 8.82 -9.38 -2.20
N GLN A 32 8.81 -10.33 -3.12
CA GLN A 32 7.89 -10.35 -4.26
C GLN A 32 6.43 -10.50 -3.81
N THR A 33 6.15 -11.45 -2.91
CA THR A 33 4.81 -11.66 -2.34
C THR A 33 4.33 -10.40 -1.63
N LEU A 34 5.16 -9.77 -0.80
CA LEU A 34 4.79 -8.54 -0.11
C LEU A 34 4.51 -7.39 -1.10
N ALA A 35 5.28 -7.29 -2.18
CA ALA A 35 5.05 -6.29 -3.22
C ALA A 35 3.70 -6.50 -3.90
N LEU A 36 3.36 -7.75 -4.24
CA LEU A 36 2.09 -8.11 -4.85
C LEU A 36 0.90 -7.81 -3.93
N VAL A 37 0.97 -8.22 -2.66
CA VAL A 37 -0.08 -7.94 -1.66
C VAL A 37 -0.30 -6.43 -1.51
N LYS A 38 0.79 -5.65 -1.43
CA LYS A 38 0.70 -4.19 -1.36
C LYS A 38 0.10 -3.58 -2.61
N GLN A 39 0.46 -4.08 -3.79
CA GLN A 39 -0.10 -3.60 -5.05
C GLN A 39 -1.61 -3.87 -5.11
N TYR A 40 -2.01 -5.11 -4.84
CA TYR A 40 -3.42 -5.49 -4.83
C TYR A 40 -4.23 -4.65 -3.84
N GLY A 41 -3.73 -4.46 -2.62
CA GLY A 41 -4.40 -3.61 -1.62
C GLY A 41 -4.54 -2.15 -2.08
N ARG A 42 -3.53 -1.59 -2.77
CA ARG A 42 -3.63 -0.23 -3.34
C ARG A 42 -4.64 -0.13 -4.49
N GLU A 43 -4.71 -1.15 -5.33
CA GLU A 43 -5.68 -1.20 -6.44
C GLU A 43 -7.11 -1.33 -5.91
N ALA A 44 -7.34 -2.18 -4.92
CA ALA A 44 -8.62 -2.31 -4.23
C ALA A 44 -9.05 -0.98 -3.60
N LEU A 45 -8.16 -0.35 -2.81
CA LEU A 45 -8.45 0.95 -2.20
C LEU A 45 -8.73 2.05 -3.24
N ARG A 46 -7.97 2.07 -4.34
CA ARG A 46 -8.22 3.01 -5.45
C ARG A 46 -9.61 2.80 -6.03
N LYS A 47 -10.00 1.55 -6.29
CA LYS A 47 -11.31 1.22 -6.81
C LYS A 47 -12.43 1.68 -5.86
N ASP A 48 -12.28 1.43 -4.56
CA ASP A 48 -13.27 1.86 -3.56
C ASP A 48 -13.43 3.39 -3.55
N ILE A 49 -12.33 4.13 -3.64
CA ILE A 49 -12.35 5.60 -3.74
C ILE A 49 -13.03 6.07 -5.03
N GLU A 50 -12.74 5.44 -6.17
CA GLU A 50 -13.36 5.75 -7.45
C GLU A 50 -14.87 5.48 -7.44
N ASP A 51 -15.29 4.35 -6.89
CA ASP A 51 -16.71 3.97 -6.78
C ASP A 51 -17.47 4.98 -5.89
N ILE A 52 -16.90 5.36 -4.74
CA ILE A 52 -17.45 6.41 -3.87
C ILE A 52 -17.53 7.76 -4.60
N HIS A 53 -16.47 8.13 -5.32
CA HIS A 53 -16.46 9.37 -6.09
C HIS A 53 -17.56 9.37 -7.16
N GLN A 54 -17.73 8.29 -7.92
CA GLN A 54 -18.80 8.17 -8.91
C GLN A 54 -20.19 8.26 -8.27
N GLN A 55 -20.39 7.60 -7.13
CA GLN A 55 -21.66 7.67 -6.42
C GLN A 55 -21.98 9.11 -6.03
N LEU A 56 -21.06 9.81 -5.37
CA LEU A 56 -21.29 11.14 -4.79
C LEU A 56 -21.30 12.27 -5.83
N PHE A 57 -20.49 12.17 -6.89
CA PHE A 57 -20.26 13.31 -7.80
C PHE A 57 -21.04 13.24 -9.12
N SER A 58 -21.59 12.06 -9.47
CA SER A 58 -22.31 11.85 -10.74
C SER A 58 -23.84 11.79 -10.57
N HIS A 59 -24.37 11.40 -9.41
CA HIS A 59 -25.82 11.33 -9.20
C HIS A 59 -26.40 12.67 -8.73
N PRO A 60 -27.51 13.16 -9.33
CA PRO A 60 -28.08 14.46 -9.01
C PRO A 60 -28.58 14.59 -7.57
N GLN A 61 -28.94 13.47 -6.93
CA GLN A 61 -29.40 13.40 -5.53
C GLN A 61 -28.33 13.82 -4.51
N HIS A 62 -27.05 13.81 -4.87
CA HIS A 62 -25.94 14.18 -3.98
C HIS A 62 -25.38 15.59 -4.24
N ARG A 63 -26.04 16.41 -5.08
CA ARG A 63 -25.56 17.74 -5.49
C ARG A 63 -25.21 18.65 -4.30
N SER A 64 -26.09 18.77 -3.31
CA SER A 64 -25.87 19.65 -2.15
C SER A 64 -24.63 19.23 -1.34
N PHE A 65 -24.38 17.92 -1.23
CA PHE A 65 -23.22 17.39 -0.54
C PHE A 65 -21.93 17.64 -1.33
N LYS A 66 -21.95 17.37 -2.65
CA LYS A 66 -20.86 17.73 -3.58
C LYS A 66 -20.49 19.22 -3.48
N ASP A 67 -21.49 20.11 -3.52
CA ASP A 67 -21.27 21.55 -3.46
C ASP A 67 -20.68 21.99 -2.11
N SER A 68 -21.07 21.33 -1.01
CA SER A 68 -20.49 21.55 0.33
C SER A 68 -19.02 21.14 0.37
N ILE A 69 -18.68 19.95 -0.15
CA ILE A 69 -17.29 19.48 -0.21
C ILE A 69 -16.42 20.42 -1.05
N LEU A 70 -16.87 20.78 -2.25
CA LEU A 70 -16.12 21.64 -3.16
C LEU A 70 -15.87 23.04 -2.59
N ARG A 71 -16.68 23.52 -1.65
CA ARG A 71 -16.42 24.80 -0.96
C ARG A 71 -15.17 24.75 -0.08
N PHE A 72 -14.84 23.59 0.54
CA PHE A 72 -13.63 23.49 1.37
C PHE A 72 -12.32 23.68 0.58
N PHE A 73 -12.35 23.42 -0.73
CA PHE A 73 -11.17 23.49 -1.60
C PHE A 73 -11.09 24.79 -2.44
N LYS A 74 -11.97 25.76 -2.19
CA LYS A 74 -12.03 27.04 -2.94
C LYS A 74 -11.13 28.16 -2.37
N HIS A 75 -10.26 27.83 -1.41
CA HIS A 75 -9.34 28.77 -0.78
C HIS A 75 -7.90 28.28 -0.94
#